data_AF-A0A6B1HH61-F1
#
_entry.id   AF-A0A6B1HH61-F1
#
_cell.length_a   1.000
_cell.length_b   1.000
_cell.length_c   1.000
_cell.angle_alpha   90.00
_cell.angle_beta   90.00
_cell.angle_gamma   90.00
#
_symmetry.space_group_name_H-M   'P 1'
#
loop_
_entity.id
_entity.type
_entity.pdbx_description
1 polymer ?
#
loop_
_entity_poly.entity_id
_entity_poly.type
_entity_poly.pdbx_seq_one_letter_code
_entity_poly.pdbx_strand_id
1 'polypeptide(L)'
;MAAFEYTAIDARGRQKKGIEEGDSSRQVRQALRDRGLAPTSVVHSAAVRNGEAKGSASSYRLGLRRALAPLELALFTRQLATLVAAGLPVEESLATIARQSDKRRVSALVMNVRAQVLEGHSLAAALGEYPSAFAAMYRSTVAAGEQSGYLHAVLNNLADHTDQRFESVRNVQMALFYPVLLFVVSIGIISGLMVYVVPKIVGVFERTGNELPFLTSALIEISGFLRANWWIIAIVVGVLVLVARWLLRQAEFRLAWDHRKLRLPIVGKVVRSGNASRYASTLAILTSSGVPLVDAMHIATEVVTN
;
A
#
# COMPACT_ATOMS: atom_id res chain seq x y z
N MET A 1 11.13 -26.61 -4.02
CA MET A 1 10.26 -26.69 -2.82
C MET A 1 9.11 -25.71 -2.96
N ALA A 2 7.89 -26.13 -2.62
CA ALA A 2 6.71 -25.28 -2.70
C ALA A 2 6.25 -24.82 -1.31
N ALA A 3 5.69 -23.62 -1.23
CA ALA A 3 5.09 -23.12 0.00
C ALA A 3 3.68 -23.72 0.18
N PHE A 4 3.41 -24.29 1.36
CA PHE A 4 2.08 -24.80 1.73
C PHE A 4 1.51 -23.96 2.86
N GLU A 5 0.29 -23.44 2.69
CA GLU A 5 -0.47 -22.82 3.77
C GLU A 5 -1.07 -23.94 4.63
N TYR A 6 -0.80 -23.91 5.94
CA TYR A 6 -1.33 -24.88 6.88
C TYR A 6 -2.17 -24.22 7.96
N THR A 7 -3.23 -24.91 8.38
CA THR A 7 -3.90 -24.68 9.66
C THR A 7 -3.69 -25.94 10.50
N ALA A 8 -3.11 -25.78 11.68
CA ALA A 8 -2.85 -26.86 12.62
C ALA A 8 -3.32 -26.46 14.03
N ILE A 9 -3.60 -27.45 14.85
CA ILE A 9 -4.07 -27.29 16.22
C ILE A 9 -2.92 -27.68 17.16
N ASP A 10 -2.64 -26.81 18.12
CA ASP A 10 -1.67 -27.06 19.20
C ASP A 10 -2.26 -28.03 20.24
N ALA A 11 -1.43 -28.66 21.08
CA ALA A 11 -1.87 -29.61 22.13
C ALA A 11 -2.88 -29.01 23.12
N ARG A 12 -2.97 -27.67 23.18
CA ARG A 12 -3.93 -26.89 23.99
C ARG A 12 -5.20 -26.47 23.23
N GLY A 13 -5.45 -27.04 22.04
CA GLY A 13 -6.64 -26.76 21.23
C GLY A 13 -6.64 -25.42 20.48
N ARG A 14 -5.52 -24.67 20.49
CA ARG A 14 -5.41 -23.38 19.79
C ARG A 14 -5.04 -23.58 18.34
N GLN A 15 -5.80 -22.98 17.42
CA GLN A 15 -5.48 -22.99 16.00
C GLN A 15 -4.30 -22.07 15.69
N LYS A 16 -3.22 -22.63 15.16
CA LYS A 16 -2.11 -21.91 14.53
C LYS A 16 -2.22 -22.14 13.02
N LYS A 17 -2.29 -21.05 12.27
CA LYS A 17 -2.11 -21.12 10.81
C LYS A 17 -0.79 -20.47 10.43
N GLY A 18 -0.16 -20.96 9.39
CA GLY A 18 1.18 -20.55 8.97
C GLY A 18 1.46 -21.04 7.56
N ILE A 19 2.67 -20.77 7.09
CA ILE A 19 3.14 -21.26 5.80
C ILE A 19 4.41 -22.03 6.08
N GLU A 20 4.51 -23.23 5.54
CA GLU A 20 5.65 -24.11 5.71
C GLU A 20 6.07 -24.69 4.36
N GLU A 21 7.37 -24.85 4.18
CA GLU A 21 7.94 -25.37 2.94
C GLU A 21 7.96 -26.89 2.96
N GLY A 22 7.70 -27.46 1.80
CA GLY A 22 7.98 -28.87 1.55
C GLY A 22 7.91 -29.19 0.07
N ASP A 23 8.33 -30.39 -0.26
CA ASP A 23 8.21 -30.98 -1.59
C ASP A 23 6.87 -31.69 -1.77
N SER A 24 6.15 -31.98 -0.68
CA SER A 24 4.80 -32.52 -0.73
C SER A 24 3.94 -32.12 0.48
N SER A 25 2.63 -32.11 0.29
CA SER A 25 1.67 -31.90 1.39
C SER A 25 1.79 -32.98 2.48
N ARG A 26 2.35 -34.16 2.17
CA ARG A 26 2.64 -35.22 3.15
C ARG A 26 3.84 -34.86 4.02
N GLN A 27 4.91 -34.34 3.41
CA GLN A 27 6.11 -33.89 4.13
C GLN A 27 5.80 -32.73 5.07
N VAL A 28 5.02 -31.73 4.62
CA VAL A 28 4.61 -30.60 5.48
C VAL A 28 3.73 -31.10 6.64
N ARG A 29 2.81 -32.03 6.40
CA ARG A 29 2.02 -32.64 7.49
C ARG A 29 2.89 -33.42 8.49
N GLN A 30 3.95 -34.06 8.03
CA GLN A 30 4.88 -34.77 8.91
C GLN A 30 5.71 -33.78 9.73
N ALA A 31 6.28 -32.75 9.11
CA ALA A 31 7.02 -31.70 9.80
C ALA A 31 6.17 -30.97 10.86
N LEU A 32 4.88 -30.75 10.58
CA LEU A 32 3.94 -30.20 11.56
C LEU A 32 3.70 -31.14 12.75
N ARG A 33 3.54 -32.45 12.48
CA ARG A 33 3.40 -33.47 13.53
C ARG A 33 4.65 -33.60 14.39
N ASP A 34 5.84 -33.54 13.79
CA ASP A 34 7.12 -33.61 14.50
C ASP A 34 7.30 -32.39 15.45
N ARG A 35 6.63 -31.27 15.16
CA ARG A 35 6.54 -30.08 16.03
C ARG A 35 5.38 -30.11 17.04
N GLY A 36 4.69 -31.25 17.16
CA GLY A 36 3.55 -31.40 18.08
C GLY A 36 2.27 -30.67 17.66
N LEU A 37 2.17 -30.26 16.39
CA LEU A 37 0.99 -29.59 15.82
C LEU A 37 0.17 -30.60 15.00
N ALA A 38 -1.14 -30.70 15.26
CA ALA A 38 -2.05 -31.56 14.51
C ALA A 38 -2.61 -30.82 13.28
N PRO A 39 -2.20 -31.14 12.04
CA PRO A 39 -2.63 -30.41 10.84
C PRO A 39 -4.11 -30.70 10.48
N THR A 40 -4.93 -29.67 10.37
CA THR A 40 -6.35 -29.75 9.98
C THR A 40 -6.55 -29.47 8.49
N SER A 41 -5.73 -28.60 7.90
CA SER A 41 -5.73 -28.34 6.45
C SER A 41 -4.33 -27.96 5.98
N VAL A 42 -3.86 -28.52 4.86
CA VAL A 42 -2.61 -28.13 4.20
C VAL A 42 -2.91 -27.93 2.71
N VAL A 43 -2.79 -26.70 2.24
CA VAL A 43 -3.12 -26.29 0.86
C VAL A 43 -1.87 -25.75 0.18
N HIS A 44 -1.67 -26.13 -1.08
CA HIS A 44 -0.54 -25.62 -1.87
C HIS A 44 -0.74 -24.13 -2.17
N SER A 45 0.19 -23.29 -1.73
CA SER A 45 0.11 -21.83 -1.91
C SER A 45 0.33 -21.41 -3.37
N ALA A 46 1.00 -22.26 -4.17
CA ALA A 46 1.29 -22.01 -5.59
C ALA A 46 0.17 -22.43 -6.55
N ALA A 47 -1.08 -22.57 -6.10
CA ALA A 47 -2.25 -22.67 -6.99
C ALA A 47 -2.61 -21.30 -7.62
N VAL A 48 -1.62 -20.63 -8.21
CA VAL A 48 -1.78 -19.60 -9.26
C VAL A 48 -0.59 -19.75 -10.23
N ARG A 49 -0.30 -20.97 -10.69
CA ARG A 49 0.46 -21.21 -11.92
C ARG A 49 -0.56 -21.80 -12.91
N ASN A 50 -0.78 -21.07 -14.01
CA ASN A 50 -1.79 -21.34 -15.03
C ASN A 50 -1.79 -22.81 -15.49
N GLY A 51 -2.97 -23.43 -15.44
CA GLY A 51 -3.26 -24.71 -16.07
C GLY A 51 -4.76 -24.85 -16.24
N GLU A 52 -5.22 -24.70 -17.48
CA GLU A 52 -6.61 -24.90 -17.89
C GLU A 52 -7.08 -26.32 -17.55
N ALA A 53 -8.19 -26.45 -16.82
CA ALA A 53 -9.08 -27.61 -16.90
C ALA A 53 -10.45 -27.29 -16.27
N LYS A 54 -11.40 -27.02 -17.15
CA LYS A 54 -12.83 -27.39 -17.11
C LYS A 54 -13.52 -27.52 -15.74
N GLY A 55 -14.55 -26.67 -15.56
CA GLY A 55 -15.83 -27.12 -15.03
C GLY A 55 -16.23 -26.57 -13.67
N SER A 56 -17.19 -25.64 -13.72
CA SER A 56 -18.23 -25.40 -12.72
C SER A 56 -18.00 -24.34 -11.64
N ALA A 57 -18.88 -23.34 -11.73
CA ALA A 57 -19.40 -22.47 -10.68
C ALA A 57 -18.45 -21.47 -10.00
N SER A 58 -18.47 -20.25 -10.55
CA SER A 58 -18.77 -19.02 -9.82
C SER A 58 -18.19 -18.90 -8.40
N SER A 59 -16.90 -18.61 -8.31
CA SER A 59 -16.39 -17.79 -7.22
C SER A 59 -15.46 -16.74 -7.79
N TYR A 60 -15.99 -15.53 -7.90
CA TYR A 60 -15.32 -14.28 -8.19
C TYR A 60 -14.34 -13.94 -7.05
N ARG A 61 -13.38 -14.82 -6.75
CA ARG A 61 -12.19 -14.46 -5.99
C ARG A 61 -11.23 -13.84 -6.98
N LEU A 62 -11.56 -12.61 -7.36
CA LEU A 62 -10.59 -11.64 -7.85
C LEU A 62 -9.59 -11.47 -6.70
N GLY A 63 -8.55 -12.31 -6.70
CA GLY A 63 -7.41 -12.23 -5.82
C GLY A 63 -6.69 -10.93 -6.13
N LEU A 64 -7.24 -9.82 -5.63
CA LEU A 64 -6.62 -8.51 -5.65
C LEU A 64 -5.28 -8.72 -4.96
N ARG A 65 -4.19 -8.85 -5.74
CA ARG A 65 -2.82 -8.87 -5.24
C ARG A 65 -2.60 -7.52 -4.58
N ARG A 66 -3.04 -7.39 -3.32
CA ARG A 66 -3.09 -6.13 -2.59
C ARG A 66 -1.66 -5.65 -2.39
N ALA A 67 -1.42 -4.38 -2.68
CA ALA A 67 -0.15 -3.71 -2.44
C ALA A 67 0.34 -3.92 -0.99
N LEU A 68 1.66 -3.94 -0.81
CA LEU A 68 2.27 -3.87 0.52
C LEU A 68 1.99 -2.50 1.13
N ALA A 69 1.74 -2.47 2.44
CA ALA A 69 1.67 -1.20 3.15
C ALA A 69 3.06 -0.53 3.15
N PRO A 70 3.15 0.81 3.21
CA PRO A 70 4.45 1.50 3.20
C PRO A 70 5.42 0.98 4.28
N LEU A 71 4.92 0.71 5.49
CA LEU A 71 5.70 0.12 6.58
C LEU A 71 6.18 -1.30 6.26
N GLU A 72 5.35 -2.14 5.63
CA GLU A 72 5.73 -3.52 5.29
C GLU A 72 6.84 -3.53 4.24
N LEU A 73 6.75 -2.64 3.24
CA LEU A 73 7.79 -2.51 2.21
C LEU A 73 9.10 -1.97 2.79
N ALA A 74 9.01 -0.97 3.69
CA ALA A 74 10.16 -0.40 4.38
C ALA A 74 10.90 -1.46 5.21
N LEU A 75 10.18 -2.21 6.06
CA LEU A 75 10.77 -3.28 6.87
C LEU A 75 11.37 -4.39 6.01
N PHE A 76 10.65 -4.85 4.98
CA PHE A 76 11.17 -5.85 4.05
C PHE A 76 12.48 -5.40 3.40
N THR A 77 12.52 -4.17 2.88
CA THR A 77 13.68 -3.63 2.16
C THR A 77 14.86 -3.42 3.10
N ARG A 78 14.62 -2.88 4.30
CA ARG A 78 15.65 -2.69 5.32
C ARG A 78 16.25 -4.02 5.78
N GLN A 79 15.43 -5.02 6.09
CA GLN A 79 15.91 -6.34 6.50
C GLN A 79 16.71 -7.01 5.38
N LEU A 80 16.23 -6.95 4.13
CA LEU A 80 16.94 -7.52 2.99
C LEU A 80 18.29 -6.82 2.78
N ALA A 81 18.32 -5.49 2.85
CA ALA A 81 19.54 -4.72 2.75
C ALA A 81 20.56 -5.09 3.84
N THR A 82 20.12 -5.19 5.11
CA THR A 82 20.98 -5.56 6.24
C THR A 82 21.53 -6.98 6.12
N LEU A 83 20.73 -7.95 5.71
CA LEU A 83 21.19 -9.34 5.58
C LEU A 83 22.14 -9.52 4.39
N VAL A 84 21.85 -8.88 3.25
CA VAL A 84 22.74 -8.87 2.08
C VAL A 84 24.04 -8.11 2.40
N ALA A 85 23.98 -7.04 3.19
CA ALA A 85 25.16 -6.33 3.70
C ALA A 85 26.06 -7.19 4.57
N ALA A 86 25.46 -8.07 5.38
CA ALA A 86 26.18 -9.03 6.19
C ALA A 86 26.76 -10.20 5.38
N GLY A 87 26.57 -10.21 4.05
CA GLY A 87 27.11 -11.23 3.14
C GLY A 87 26.26 -12.49 3.07
N LEU A 88 25.04 -12.50 3.61
CA LEU A 88 24.16 -13.65 3.46
C LEU A 88 23.68 -13.76 2.00
N PRO A 89 23.56 -14.99 1.46
CA PRO A 89 22.90 -15.21 0.18
C PRO A 89 21.49 -14.61 0.16
N VAL A 90 21.06 -14.10 -1.00
CA VAL A 90 19.74 -13.48 -1.18
C VAL A 90 18.62 -14.45 -0.81
N GLU A 91 18.77 -15.72 -1.19
CA GLU A 91 17.81 -16.78 -0.87
C GLU A 91 17.64 -16.99 0.65
N GLU A 92 18.75 -17.07 1.40
CA GLU A 92 18.72 -17.25 2.85
C GLU A 92 18.19 -16.00 3.57
N SER A 93 18.51 -14.83 3.01
CA SER A 93 17.98 -13.55 3.47
C SER A 93 16.46 -13.51 3.35
N LEU A 94 15.91 -13.91 2.18
CA LEU A 94 14.47 -14.01 1.95
C LEU A 94 13.81 -15.04 2.88
N ALA A 95 14.45 -16.18 3.11
CA ALA A 95 13.95 -17.21 4.04
C ALA A 95 13.83 -16.65 5.47
N THR A 96 14.84 -15.89 5.91
CA THR A 96 14.88 -15.27 7.23
C THR A 96 13.77 -14.22 7.39
N ILE A 97 13.59 -13.36 6.39
CA ILE A 97 12.53 -12.33 6.38
C ILE A 97 11.15 -12.99 6.40
N ALA A 98 10.94 -14.05 5.62
CA ALA A 98 9.67 -14.76 5.58
C ALA A 98 9.30 -15.39 6.93
N ARG A 99 10.29 -15.94 7.66
CA ARG A 99 10.11 -16.50 9.01
C ARG A 99 9.83 -15.44 10.07
N GLN A 100 10.45 -14.27 9.95
CA GLN A 100 10.29 -13.16 10.89
C GLN A 100 9.01 -12.34 10.67
N SER A 101 8.32 -12.52 9.53
CA SER A 101 7.14 -11.72 9.20
C SER A 101 5.90 -12.17 9.96
N ASP A 102 5.34 -11.29 10.78
CA ASP A 102 4.08 -11.54 11.51
C ASP A 102 2.87 -11.73 10.58
N LYS A 103 2.93 -11.12 9.39
CA LYS A 103 1.82 -11.10 8.44
C LYS A 103 1.97 -12.24 7.45
N ARG A 104 1.07 -13.23 7.53
CA ARG A 104 1.02 -14.37 6.58
C ARG A 104 1.07 -13.96 5.12
N ARG A 105 0.40 -12.86 4.75
CA ARG A 105 0.42 -12.34 3.37
C ARG A 105 1.83 -11.98 2.91
N VAL A 106 2.60 -11.31 3.77
CA VAL A 106 3.95 -10.87 3.46
C VAL A 106 4.87 -12.08 3.42
N SER A 107 4.77 -12.96 4.42
CA SER A 107 5.50 -14.24 4.44
C SER A 107 5.25 -15.05 3.15
N ALA A 108 4.00 -15.23 2.72
CA ALA A 108 3.66 -15.93 1.47
C ALA A 108 4.33 -15.31 0.24
N LEU A 109 4.27 -13.98 0.14
CA LEU A 109 4.85 -13.23 -0.98
C LEU A 109 6.37 -13.41 -1.02
N VAL A 110 7.05 -13.26 0.13
CA VAL A 110 8.51 -13.40 0.21
C VAL A 110 8.95 -14.83 -0.10
N MET A 111 8.19 -15.83 0.34
CA MET A 111 8.49 -17.24 0.05
C MET A 111 8.34 -17.58 -1.44
N ASN A 112 7.34 -17.00 -2.11
CA ASN A 112 7.21 -17.15 -3.56
C ASN A 112 8.35 -16.47 -4.30
N VAL A 113 8.75 -15.26 -3.87
CA VAL A 113 9.94 -14.57 -4.44
C VAL A 113 11.20 -15.41 -4.24
N ARG A 114 11.40 -16.00 -3.06
CA ARG A 114 12.51 -16.91 -2.78
C ARG A 114 12.50 -18.14 -3.68
N ALA A 115 11.33 -18.75 -3.90
CA ALA A 115 11.20 -19.92 -4.77
C ALA A 115 11.64 -19.60 -6.21
N GLN A 116 11.28 -18.43 -6.74
CA GLN A 116 11.73 -17.99 -8.06
C GLN A 116 13.25 -17.78 -8.13
N VAL A 117 13.84 -17.20 -7.09
CA VAL A 117 15.31 -17.03 -7.00
C VAL A 117 16.02 -18.39 -6.92
N LEU A 118 15.45 -19.36 -6.20
CA LEU A 118 15.94 -20.74 -6.16
C LEU A 118 15.78 -21.46 -7.51
N GLU A 119 14.74 -21.15 -8.28
CA GLU A 119 14.55 -21.62 -9.66
C GLU A 119 15.57 -20.98 -10.64
N GLY A 120 16.40 -20.03 -10.19
CA GLY A 120 17.45 -19.38 -10.96
C GLY A 120 17.03 -18.07 -11.62
N HIS A 121 15.84 -17.54 -11.33
CA HIS A 121 15.43 -16.22 -11.78
C HIS A 121 16.16 -15.12 -10.99
N SER A 122 16.41 -13.98 -11.64
CA SER A 122 16.94 -12.81 -10.94
C SER A 122 15.95 -12.29 -9.90
N LEU A 123 16.45 -11.67 -8.84
CA LEU A 123 15.63 -11.04 -7.80
C LEU A 123 14.69 -10.00 -8.42
N ALA A 124 15.18 -9.20 -9.36
CA ALA A 124 14.33 -8.24 -10.08
C ALA A 124 13.18 -8.90 -10.86
N ALA A 125 13.43 -10.04 -11.51
CA ALA A 125 12.40 -10.80 -12.22
C ALA A 125 11.37 -11.40 -11.23
N ALA A 126 11.84 -11.98 -10.13
CA ALA A 126 10.99 -12.54 -9.08
C ALA A 126 10.08 -11.48 -8.42
N LEU A 127 10.63 -10.29 -8.12
CA LEU A 127 9.85 -9.15 -7.64
C LEU A 127 8.85 -8.65 -8.71
N GLY A 128 9.17 -8.87 -9.99
CA GLY A 128 8.33 -8.56 -11.14
C GLY A 128 6.98 -9.27 -11.16
N GLU A 129 6.84 -10.42 -10.52
CA GLU A 129 5.56 -11.13 -10.38
C GLU A 129 4.56 -10.36 -9.48
N TYR A 130 5.05 -9.39 -8.69
CA TYR A 130 4.26 -8.62 -7.74
C TYR A 130 4.32 -7.11 -8.01
N PRO A 131 3.86 -6.61 -9.17
CA PRO A 131 3.97 -5.20 -9.55
C PRO A 131 3.17 -4.24 -8.66
N SER A 132 2.17 -4.75 -7.94
CA SER A 132 1.40 -3.97 -6.96
C SER A 132 2.13 -3.79 -5.62
N ALA A 133 3.07 -4.69 -5.30
CA ALA A 133 3.91 -4.61 -4.11
C ALA A 133 5.22 -3.86 -4.40
N PHE A 134 5.83 -4.10 -5.57
CA PHE A 134 7.10 -3.52 -5.99
C PHE A 134 6.91 -2.69 -7.26
N ALA A 135 6.96 -1.37 -7.10
CA ALA A 135 6.82 -0.42 -8.19
C ALA A 135 7.94 -0.58 -9.24
N ALA A 136 7.73 -0.05 -10.45
CA ALA A 136 8.70 -0.14 -11.56
C ALA A 136 10.10 0.35 -11.16
N MET A 137 10.21 1.54 -10.56
CA MET A 137 11.47 2.11 -10.05
C MET A 137 12.18 1.16 -9.08
N TYR A 138 11.46 0.49 -8.18
CA TYR A 138 12.07 -0.44 -7.23
C TYR A 138 12.70 -1.62 -7.96
N ARG A 139 11.96 -2.21 -8.91
CA ARG A 139 12.41 -3.37 -9.68
C ARG A 139 13.57 -3.04 -10.62
N SER A 140 13.53 -1.89 -11.31
CA SER A 140 14.62 -1.46 -12.20
C SER A 140 15.90 -1.16 -11.43
N THR A 141 15.77 -0.55 -10.25
CA THR A 141 16.91 -0.27 -9.37
C THR A 141 17.55 -1.58 -8.89
N VAL A 142 16.75 -2.56 -8.45
CA VAL A 142 17.25 -3.91 -8.10
C VAL A 142 17.92 -4.59 -9.29
N ALA A 143 17.33 -4.52 -10.49
CA ALA A 143 17.89 -5.12 -11.71
C ALA A 143 19.27 -4.55 -12.03
N ALA A 144 19.41 -3.22 -11.97
CA ALA A 144 20.70 -2.55 -12.17
C ALA A 144 21.73 -2.96 -11.11
N GLY A 145 21.30 -3.15 -9.85
CA GLY A 145 22.15 -3.63 -8.76
C GLY A 145 22.61 -5.08 -8.93
N GLU A 146 21.74 -5.98 -9.39
CA GLU A 146 22.10 -7.36 -9.71
C GLU A 146 23.08 -7.44 -10.89
N GLN A 147 22.79 -6.72 -11.98
CA GLN A 147 23.62 -6.75 -13.19
C GLN A 147 25.01 -6.14 -12.97
N SER A 148 25.11 -5.11 -12.13
CA SER A 148 26.38 -4.45 -11.81
C SER A 148 27.15 -5.12 -10.66
N GLY A 149 26.54 -6.09 -9.97
CA GLY A 149 27.13 -6.73 -8.79
C GLY A 149 27.10 -5.88 -7.51
N TYR A 150 26.53 -4.67 -7.55
CA TYR A 150 26.44 -3.75 -6.42
C TYR A 150 25.09 -3.81 -5.69
N LEU A 151 24.47 -4.99 -5.65
CA LEU A 151 23.15 -5.21 -5.04
C LEU A 151 23.08 -4.69 -3.59
N HIS A 152 24.15 -4.86 -2.81
CA HIS A 152 24.23 -4.36 -1.43
C HIS A 152 24.01 -2.84 -1.32
N ALA A 153 24.75 -2.04 -2.10
CA ALA A 153 24.66 -0.59 -2.06
C ALA A 153 23.29 -0.10 -2.55
N VAL A 154 22.76 -0.77 -3.57
CA VAL A 154 21.45 -0.49 -4.15
C VAL A 154 20.32 -0.77 -3.16
N LEU A 155 20.36 -1.91 -2.46
CA LEU A 155 19.36 -2.27 -1.44
C LEU A 155 19.40 -1.32 -0.24
N ASN A 156 20.58 -0.85 0.20
CA ASN A 156 20.69 0.15 1.26
C ASN A 156 20.03 1.48 0.85
N ASN A 157 20.33 1.97 -0.34
CA ASN A 157 19.69 3.18 -0.86
C ASN A 157 18.17 3.02 -1.02
N LEU A 158 17.71 1.85 -1.46
CA LEU A 158 16.28 1.54 -1.52
C LEU A 158 15.65 1.51 -0.13
N ALA A 159 16.34 0.97 0.88
CA ALA A 159 15.85 0.93 2.25
C ALA A 159 15.68 2.34 2.81
N ASP A 160 16.69 3.20 2.66
CA ASP A 160 16.63 4.61 3.07
C ASP A 160 15.50 5.35 2.37
N HIS A 161 15.32 5.12 1.07
CA HIS A 161 14.23 5.72 0.31
C HIS A 161 12.85 5.25 0.79
N THR A 162 12.68 3.95 1.07
CA THR A 162 11.42 3.41 1.57
C THR A 162 11.09 3.89 2.98
N ASP A 163 12.11 4.05 3.84
CA ASP A 163 11.97 4.56 5.20
C ASP A 163 11.54 6.03 5.19
N GLN A 164 12.22 6.89 4.41
CA GLN A 164 11.83 8.29 4.24
C GLN A 164 10.40 8.44 3.71
N ARG A 165 9.99 7.55 2.78
CA ARG A 165 8.62 7.54 2.25
C ARG A 165 7.61 7.14 3.32
N PHE A 166 7.91 6.14 4.14
CA PHE A 166 7.06 5.74 5.27
C PHE A 166 6.94 6.87 6.29
N GLU A 167 8.06 7.48 6.69
CA GLU A 167 8.08 8.60 7.63
C GLU A 167 7.28 9.80 7.12
N SER A 168 7.44 10.15 5.84
CA SER A 168 6.68 11.24 5.22
C SER A 168 5.17 11.00 5.29
N VAL A 169 4.72 9.78 4.94
CA VAL A 169 3.30 9.41 5.03
C VAL A 169 2.81 9.45 6.48
N ARG A 170 3.60 8.92 7.40
CA ARG A 170 3.29 8.91 8.84
C ARG A 170 3.19 10.33 9.39
N ASN A 171 4.12 11.22 9.05
CA ASN A 171 4.12 12.62 9.51
C ASN A 171 2.88 13.36 9.02
N VAL A 172 2.49 13.17 7.76
CA VAL A 172 1.23 13.72 7.21
C VAL A 172 0.02 13.16 7.96
N GLN A 173 -0.02 11.86 8.23
CA GLN A 173 -1.12 11.24 8.97
C GLN A 173 -1.23 11.78 10.40
N MET A 174 -0.10 11.93 11.11
CA MET A 174 -0.08 12.46 12.47
C MET A 174 -0.46 13.94 12.50
N ALA A 175 0.00 14.74 11.53
CA ALA A 175 -0.36 16.15 11.41
C ALA A 175 -1.86 16.36 11.15
N LEU A 176 -2.50 15.45 10.40
CA LEU A 176 -3.94 15.51 10.11
C LEU A 176 -4.82 15.00 11.24
N PHE A 177 -4.27 14.23 12.18
CA PHE A 177 -5.06 13.66 13.27
C PHE A 177 -5.76 14.75 14.10
N TYR A 178 -5.04 15.79 14.50
CA TYR A 178 -5.60 16.87 15.32
C TYR A 178 -6.69 17.68 14.59
N PRO A 179 -6.47 18.19 13.36
CA PRO A 179 -7.53 18.84 12.58
C PRO A 179 -8.77 17.96 12.37
N VAL A 180 -8.59 16.67 12.07
CA VAL A 180 -9.71 15.75 11.85
C VAL A 180 -10.48 15.51 13.14
N LEU A 181 -9.79 15.32 14.27
CA LEU A 181 -10.42 15.15 15.57
C LEU A 181 -11.26 16.37 15.94
N LEU A 182 -10.68 17.59 15.83
CA LEU A 182 -11.41 18.83 16.08
C LEU A 182 -12.62 18.96 15.16
N PHE A 183 -12.44 18.71 13.86
CA PHE A 183 -13.53 18.80 12.89
C PHE A 183 -14.69 17.85 13.23
N VAL A 184 -14.39 16.61 13.59
CA VAL A 184 -15.40 15.62 14.00
C VAL A 184 -16.12 16.06 15.28
N VAL A 185 -15.39 16.54 16.29
CA VAL A 185 -15.98 17.03 17.55
C VAL A 185 -16.84 18.27 17.30
N SER A 186 -16.34 19.24 16.53
CA SER A 186 -17.07 20.46 16.18
C SER A 186 -18.36 20.15 15.42
N ILE A 187 -18.32 19.26 14.42
CA ILE A 187 -19.52 18.81 13.72
C ILE A 187 -20.48 18.11 14.67
N GLY A 188 -19.97 17.27 15.58
CA GLY A 188 -20.78 16.59 16.59
C GLY A 188 -21.54 17.57 17.49
N ILE A 189 -20.85 18.59 18.01
CA ILE A 189 -21.45 19.63 18.88
C ILE A 189 -22.48 20.45 18.11
N ILE A 190 -22.13 20.93 16.90
CA ILE A 190 -23.04 21.71 16.06
C ILE A 190 -24.28 20.88 15.71
N SER A 191 -24.09 19.60 15.36
CA SER A 191 -25.19 18.68 15.06
C SER A 191 -26.09 18.47 16.28
N GLY A 192 -25.51 18.27 17.48
CA GLY A 192 -26.27 18.13 18.72
C GLY A 192 -27.09 19.38 19.04
N LEU A 193 -26.48 20.57 18.92
CA LEU A 193 -27.17 21.85 19.09
C LEU A 193 -28.34 21.99 18.12
N MET A 194 -28.11 21.66 16.85
CA MET A 194 -29.11 21.72 15.79
C MET A 194 -30.26 20.71 15.97
N VAL A 195 -29.97 19.51 16.47
CA VAL A 195 -30.97 18.45 16.66
C VAL A 195 -31.82 18.68 17.90
N TYR A 196 -31.20 19.12 18.99
CA TYR A 196 -31.87 19.12 20.29
C TYR A 196 -32.22 20.51 20.79
N VAL A 197 -31.36 21.50 20.59
CA VAL A 197 -31.52 22.84 21.20
C VAL A 197 -32.34 23.77 20.32
N VAL A 198 -32.02 23.85 19.03
CA VAL A 198 -32.72 24.74 18.09
C VAL A 198 -34.24 24.47 18.04
N PRO A 199 -34.74 23.22 17.95
CA PRO A 199 -36.18 22.97 17.90
C PRO A 199 -36.91 23.40 19.18
N LYS A 200 -36.25 23.30 20.34
CA LYS A 200 -36.82 23.77 21.60
C LYS A 200 -37.01 25.28 21.61
N ILE A 201 -36.04 26.03 21.09
CA ILE A 201 -36.13 27.49 20.98
C ILE A 201 -37.26 27.89 20.03
N VAL A 202 -37.33 27.24 18.87
CA VAL A 202 -38.39 27.48 17.88
C VAL A 202 -39.78 27.22 18.48
N GLY A 203 -39.95 26.10 19.19
CA GLY A 203 -41.21 25.78 19.86
C GLY A 203 -41.62 26.77 20.96
N VAL A 204 -40.70 27.58 21.49
CA VAL A 204 -41.03 28.71 22.39
C VAL A 204 -41.55 29.91 21.59
N PHE A 205 -40.87 30.27 20.49
CA PHE A 205 -41.28 31.38 19.62
C PHE A 205 -42.67 31.17 19.01
N GLU A 206 -42.98 29.95 18.57
CA GLU A 206 -44.31 29.58 18.05
C GLU A 206 -45.42 29.76 19.10
N ARG A 207 -45.13 29.49 20.38
CA ARG A 207 -46.11 29.67 21.48
C ARG A 207 -46.34 31.13 21.86
N THR A 208 -45.36 31.99 21.62
CA THR A 208 -45.47 33.44 21.87
C THR A 208 -46.19 34.18 20.73
N GLY A 209 -46.47 33.50 19.61
CA GLY A 209 -47.25 34.05 18.49
C GLY A 209 -46.48 35.03 17.60
N ASN A 210 -45.16 35.12 17.74
CA ASN A 210 -44.31 35.94 16.87
C ASN A 210 -43.78 35.12 15.70
N GLU A 211 -43.81 35.70 14.50
CA GLU A 211 -43.21 35.10 13.31
C GLU A 211 -41.69 34.96 13.48
N LEU A 212 -41.13 33.84 13.02
CA LEU A 212 -39.69 33.58 13.09
C LEU A 212 -38.94 34.59 12.19
N PRO A 213 -37.91 35.28 12.71
CA PRO A 213 -37.04 36.11 11.89
C PRO A 213 -36.44 35.31 10.73
N PHE A 214 -36.32 35.92 9.54
CA PHE A 214 -35.79 35.25 8.33
C PHE A 214 -34.47 34.48 8.56
N LEU A 215 -33.59 35.00 9.41
CA LEU A 215 -32.32 34.34 9.73
C LEU A 215 -32.48 33.00 10.48
N THR A 216 -33.50 32.86 11.33
CA THR A 216 -33.73 31.62 12.07
C THR A 216 -34.43 30.57 11.21
N SER A 217 -35.41 30.96 10.37
CA SER A 217 -36.05 30.05 9.42
C SER A 217 -35.07 29.51 8.37
N ALA A 218 -34.24 30.38 7.77
CA ALA A 218 -33.19 29.96 6.84
C ALA A 218 -32.18 29.00 7.48
N LEU A 219 -31.78 29.24 8.73
CA LEU A 219 -30.87 28.35 9.47
C LEU A 219 -31.49 26.97 9.70
N ILE A 220 -32.79 26.91 10.03
CA ILE A 220 -33.51 25.65 10.24
C ILE A 220 -33.64 24.87 8.92
N GLU A 221 -33.94 25.54 7.81
CA GLU A 221 -34.01 24.91 6.50
C GLU A 221 -32.65 24.36 6.05
N ILE A 222 -31.57 25.14 6.19
CA ILE A 222 -30.20 24.69 5.87
C ILE A 222 -29.81 23.51 6.77
N SER A 223 -30.13 23.60 8.07
CA SER A 223 -29.86 22.53 9.04
C SER A 223 -30.63 21.25 8.73
N GLY A 224 -31.91 21.38 8.38
CA GLY A 224 -32.77 20.28 7.94
C GLY A 224 -32.23 19.64 6.67
N PHE A 225 -31.84 20.45 5.68
CA PHE A 225 -31.24 19.97 4.44
C PHE A 225 -29.92 19.23 4.70
N LEU A 226 -29.02 19.78 5.51
CA LEU A 226 -27.73 19.14 5.82
C LEU A 226 -27.92 17.82 6.56
N ARG A 227 -28.87 17.76 7.50
CA ARG A 227 -29.12 16.58 8.33
C ARG A 227 -29.90 15.49 7.60
N ALA A 228 -30.82 15.87 6.72
CA ALA A 228 -31.57 14.93 5.90
C ALA A 228 -30.74 14.40 4.73
N ASN A 229 -29.83 15.21 4.16
CA ASN A 229 -29.10 14.90 2.93
C ASN A 229 -27.57 14.76 3.10
N TRP A 230 -27.06 14.60 4.32
CA TRP A 230 -25.61 14.43 4.56
C TRP A 230 -25.01 13.28 3.76
N TRP A 231 -25.77 12.19 3.57
CA TRP A 231 -25.38 11.03 2.78
C TRP A 231 -25.30 11.37 1.28
N ILE A 232 -26.18 12.23 0.75
CA ILE A 232 -26.10 12.73 -0.63
C ILE A 232 -24.84 13.55 -0.82
N ILE A 233 -24.51 14.46 0.12
CA ILE A 233 -23.29 15.26 0.06
C ILE A 233 -22.06 14.34 0.07
N ALA A 234 -22.03 13.35 0.97
CA ALA A 234 -20.95 12.37 1.04
C ALA A 234 -20.81 11.54 -0.26
N ILE A 235 -21.93 11.14 -0.87
CA ILE A 235 -21.95 10.43 -2.15
C ILE A 235 -21.44 11.33 -3.27
N VAL A 236 -21.90 12.58 -3.36
CA VAL A 236 -21.47 13.54 -4.40
C VAL A 236 -19.96 13.78 -4.31
N VAL A 237 -19.43 13.99 -3.11
CA VAL A 237 -17.98 14.12 -2.90
C VAL A 237 -17.25 12.84 -3.27
N GLY A 238 -17.76 11.67 -2.87
CA GLY A 238 -17.19 10.37 -3.24
C GLY A 238 -17.14 10.15 -4.74
N VAL A 239 -18.23 10.47 -5.45
CA VAL A 239 -18.33 10.39 -6.92
C VAL A 239 -17.35 11.37 -7.56
N LEU A 240 -17.26 12.61 -7.09
CA LEU A 240 -16.28 13.59 -7.58
C LEU A 240 -14.85 13.07 -7.46
N VAL A 241 -14.48 12.45 -6.32
CA VAL A 241 -13.16 11.86 -6.12
C VAL A 241 -12.92 10.67 -7.04
N LEU A 242 -13.93 9.82 -7.25
CA LEU A 242 -13.84 8.67 -8.14
C LEU A 242 -13.73 9.09 -9.61
N VAL A 243 -14.52 10.08 -10.04
CA VAL A 243 -14.49 10.67 -11.38
C VAL A 243 -13.16 11.38 -11.61
N ALA A 244 -12.66 12.14 -10.64
CA ALA A 244 -11.33 12.74 -10.72
C ALA A 244 -10.25 11.66 -10.84
N ARG A 245 -10.31 10.58 -10.05
CA ARG A 245 -9.39 9.44 -10.19
C ARG A 245 -9.51 8.75 -11.56
N TRP A 246 -10.71 8.63 -12.10
CA TRP A 246 -10.96 8.00 -13.40
C TRP A 246 -10.45 8.88 -14.55
N LEU A 247 -10.73 10.19 -14.53
CA LEU A 247 -10.20 11.17 -15.47
C LEU A 247 -8.68 11.19 -15.45
N LEU A 248 -8.05 11.15 -14.26
CA LEU A 248 -6.59 11.09 -14.12
C LEU A 248 -5.96 9.78 -14.60
N ARG A 249 -6.75 8.74 -14.88
CA ARG A 249 -6.27 7.52 -15.56
C ARG A 249 -6.26 7.65 -17.08
N GLN A 250 -7.00 8.60 -17.65
CA GLN A 250 -6.99 8.85 -19.09
C GLN A 250 -5.75 9.66 -19.47
N ALA A 251 -5.03 9.19 -20.49
CA ALA A 251 -3.75 9.77 -20.89
C ALA A 251 -3.87 11.25 -21.32
N GLU A 252 -4.90 11.60 -22.08
CA GLU A 252 -5.12 12.97 -22.58
C GLU A 252 -5.43 13.96 -21.45
N PHE A 253 -6.29 13.56 -20.52
CA PHE A 253 -6.67 14.40 -19.38
C PHE A 253 -5.50 14.54 -18.39
N ARG A 254 -4.72 13.48 -18.20
CA ARG A 254 -3.50 13.51 -17.41
C ARG A 254 -2.49 14.50 -17.99
N LEU A 255 -2.23 14.46 -19.30
CA LEU A 255 -1.31 15.39 -19.96
C LEU A 255 -1.77 16.84 -19.85
N ALA A 256 -3.05 17.13 -20.11
CA ALA A 256 -3.61 18.48 -19.97
C ALA A 256 -3.55 18.98 -18.51
N TRP A 257 -3.78 18.09 -17.56
CA TRP A 257 -3.70 18.38 -16.13
C TRP A 257 -2.26 18.64 -15.68
N ASP A 258 -1.30 17.84 -16.13
CA ASP A 258 0.12 18.02 -15.82
C ASP A 258 0.66 19.34 -16.41
N HIS A 259 0.27 19.68 -17.64
CA HIS A 259 0.59 20.99 -18.24
C HIS A 259 0.02 22.16 -17.44
N ARG A 260 -1.23 22.04 -16.96
CA ARG A 260 -1.88 23.08 -16.16
C ARG A 260 -1.25 23.24 -14.79
N LYS A 261 -0.85 22.13 -14.13
CA LYS A 261 -0.11 22.17 -12.86
C LYS A 261 1.23 22.89 -13.00
N LEU A 262 1.96 22.62 -14.09
CA LEU A 262 3.29 23.20 -14.31
C LEU A 262 3.23 24.72 -14.50
N ARG A 263 2.09 25.27 -14.93
CA ARG A 263 1.85 26.71 -15.07
C ARG A 263 1.46 27.43 -13.78
N LEU A 264 1.08 26.70 -12.72
CA LEU A 264 0.72 27.30 -11.44
C LEU A 264 1.99 27.73 -10.68
N PRO A 265 2.04 28.97 -10.13
CA PRO A 265 3.27 29.55 -9.59
C PRO A 265 3.86 28.78 -8.40
N ILE A 266 3.01 28.21 -7.54
CA ILE A 266 3.44 27.43 -6.36
C ILE A 266 3.59 25.94 -6.74
N VAL A 267 2.54 25.35 -7.32
CA VAL A 267 2.49 23.92 -7.63
C VAL A 267 3.55 23.54 -8.67
N GLY A 268 3.73 24.33 -9.73
CA GLY A 268 4.71 24.07 -10.78
C GLY A 268 6.16 24.18 -10.29
N LYS A 269 6.43 25.01 -9.27
CA LYS A 269 7.76 25.07 -8.64
C LYS A 269 8.04 23.80 -7.84
N VAL A 270 7.08 23.37 -7.02
CA VAL A 270 7.18 22.13 -6.20
C VAL A 270 7.33 20.89 -7.08
N VAL A 271 6.56 20.79 -8.17
CA VAL A 271 6.64 19.64 -9.09
C VAL A 271 8.00 19.59 -9.79
N ARG A 272 8.49 20.71 -10.34
CA ARG A 272 9.83 20.74 -10.97
C ARG A 272 10.94 20.44 -9.99
N SER A 273 10.94 21.06 -8.82
CA SER A 273 11.99 20.83 -7.81
C SER A 273 11.95 19.38 -7.31
N GLY A 274 10.76 18.80 -7.14
CA GLY A 274 10.60 17.40 -6.76
C GLY A 274 11.11 16.44 -7.83
N ASN A 275 10.77 16.66 -9.10
CA ASN A 275 11.25 15.84 -10.22
C ASN A 275 12.76 15.98 -10.43
N ALA A 276 13.30 17.20 -10.36
CA ALA A 276 14.73 17.45 -10.44
C ALA A 276 15.51 16.79 -9.30
N SER A 277 14.97 16.84 -8.07
CA SER A 277 15.56 16.15 -6.92
C SER A 277 15.55 14.64 -7.10
N ARG A 278 14.43 14.03 -7.54
CA ARG A 278 14.37 12.58 -7.80
C ARG A 278 15.37 12.15 -8.87
N TYR A 279 15.42 12.88 -9.99
CA TYR A 279 16.39 12.63 -11.06
C TYR A 279 17.82 12.70 -10.52
N ALA A 280 18.17 13.77 -9.81
CA ALA A 280 19.50 13.96 -9.25
C ALA A 280 19.87 12.87 -8.22
N SER A 281 18.94 12.49 -7.34
CA SER A 281 19.15 11.42 -6.37
C SER A 281 19.34 10.05 -7.04
N THR A 282 18.51 9.69 -8.01
CA THR A 282 18.66 8.43 -8.76
C THR A 282 19.97 8.41 -9.54
N LEU A 283 20.31 9.51 -10.22
CA LEU A 283 21.58 9.63 -10.94
C LEU A 283 22.79 9.51 -10.00
N ALA A 284 22.74 10.15 -8.82
CA ALA A 284 23.80 10.07 -7.82
C ALA A 284 23.97 8.64 -7.27
N ILE A 285 22.86 7.94 -6.97
CA ILE A 285 22.88 6.54 -6.51
C ILE A 285 23.51 5.64 -7.56
N LEU A 286 23.11 5.77 -8.83
CA LEU A 286 23.60 4.91 -9.91
C LEU A 286 25.07 5.19 -10.23
N THR A 287 25.47 6.46 -10.31
CA THR A 287 26.86 6.84 -10.61
C THR A 287 27.82 6.49 -9.46
N SER A 288 27.42 6.69 -8.20
CA SER A 288 28.20 6.22 -7.03
C SER A 288 28.29 4.69 -6.93
N SER A 289 27.34 3.97 -7.53
CA SER A 289 27.35 2.51 -7.63
C SER A 289 28.10 1.99 -8.86
N GLY A 290 28.83 2.86 -9.58
CA GLY A 290 29.67 2.46 -10.72
C GLY A 290 28.92 2.21 -12.03
N VAL A 291 27.64 2.56 -12.12
CA VAL A 291 26.87 2.48 -13.37
C VAL A 291 27.38 3.55 -14.35
N PRO A 292 27.65 3.22 -15.63
CA PRO A 292 28.04 4.20 -16.64
C PRO A 292 27.07 5.39 -16.69
N LEU A 293 27.60 6.60 -16.79
CA LEU A 293 26.80 7.82 -16.68
C LEU A 293 25.64 7.86 -17.69
N VAL A 294 25.85 7.37 -18.90
CA VAL A 294 24.82 7.34 -19.96
C VAL A 294 23.65 6.43 -19.57
N ASP A 295 23.95 5.22 -19.08
CA ASP A 295 22.92 4.28 -18.61
C ASP A 295 22.21 4.83 -17.37
N ALA A 296 22.96 5.45 -16.46
CA ALA A 296 22.42 6.09 -15.27
C ALA A 296 21.46 7.24 -15.61
N MET A 297 21.74 8.02 -16.67
CA MET A 297 20.85 9.08 -17.16
C MET A 297 19.55 8.51 -17.74
N HIS A 298 19.63 7.43 -18.52
CA HIS A 298 18.43 6.77 -19.06
C HIS A 298 17.53 6.25 -17.93
N ILE A 299 18.11 5.51 -16.98
CA ILE A 299 17.37 4.96 -15.83
C ILE A 299 16.80 6.09 -14.96
N ALA A 300 17.56 7.16 -14.70
CA ALA A 300 17.08 8.29 -13.89
C ALA A 300 15.90 9.02 -14.55
N THR A 301 15.84 9.05 -15.89
CA THR A 301 14.73 9.67 -16.63
C THR A 301 13.42 8.88 -16.46
N GLU A 302 13.49 7.55 -16.41
CA GLU A 302 12.30 6.70 -16.19
C GLU A 302 11.62 6.91 -14.82
N VAL A 303 12.35 7.47 -13.85
CA VAL A 303 11.87 7.73 -12.48
C VAL A 303 11.16 9.09 -12.37
N VAL A 304 11.36 9.98 -13.34
CA VAL A 304 10.71 11.29 -13.36
C VAL A 304 9.24 11.14 -13.70
N THR A 305 8.39 11.57 -12.77
CA THR A 305 6.93 11.54 -12.96
C THR A 305 6.47 12.87 -13.55
N ASN A 306 6.43 12.96 -14.89
CA ASN A 306 5.62 13.84 -15.76
C ASN A 306 6.32 14.13 -17.07
#